data_AF-A0A2M8KWB8-F1
#
_entry.id   AF-A0A2M8KWB8-F1
#
_cell.length_a   1.000
_cell.length_b   1.000
_cell.length_c   1.000
_cell.angle_alpha   90.00
_cell.angle_beta   90.00
_cell.angle_gamma   90.00
#
_symmetry.space_group_name_H-M   'P 1'
#
loop_
_entity.id
_entity.type
_entity.pdbx_description
1 polymer ?
#
loop_
_entity_poly.entity_id
_entity_poly.type
_entity_poly.pdbx_seq_one_letter_code
_entity_poly.pdbx_strand_id
1 'polypeptide(L)'
;MNIFITLYNEILHKPLLNALILLTTFLPFHDLGFAVIILTIAVRFLLFPFTHHSVKAQAKMRTLEPKISQIRQEHKDNQQEQGQKIMALYKEHGVNPFSGCLMLIVQLPILIALYHVFGAGLNMETIPGELYSFVALPETIHTMFFGVIDLMEASVFVAALAAITQFIQMKLAMPPSPKTPPKESSSGMPDISRIMTSQMMYVMPIVIFIIGLRFPAAVALYWTTMNLFAIIHESIVRRKAQIIMATSSQDHEPERNNAGDTKSS
;
A
#
# COMPACT_ATOMS: atom_id res chain seq x y z
N MET A 1 25.12 19.05 -14.56
CA MET A 1 23.77 18.85 -14.00
C MET A 1 23.46 17.36 -14.01
N ASN A 2 23.06 16.77 -12.88
CA ASN A 2 22.84 15.32 -12.78
C ASN A 2 21.54 14.96 -13.55
N ILE A 3 21.64 14.10 -14.56
CA ILE A 3 20.50 13.69 -15.41
C ILE A 3 19.34 13.12 -14.57
N PHE A 4 19.66 12.40 -13.50
CA PHE A 4 18.66 11.81 -12.60
C PHE A 4 17.85 12.88 -11.86
N ILE A 5 18.52 13.95 -11.40
CA ILE A 5 17.87 15.08 -10.72
C ILE A 5 16.97 15.82 -11.72
N THR A 6 17.42 16.00 -12.95
CA THR A 6 16.65 16.66 -14.00
C THR A 6 15.40 15.87 -14.35
N LEU A 7 15.53 14.55 -14.55
CA LEU A 7 14.40 13.66 -14.81
C LEU A 7 13.41 13.65 -13.65
N TYR A 8 13.90 13.55 -12.41
CA TYR A 8 13.06 13.60 -11.21
C TYR A 8 12.27 14.92 -11.13
N ASN A 9 12.93 16.05 -11.38
CA ASN A 9 12.27 17.35 -11.33
C ASN A 9 11.21 17.51 -12.41
N GLU A 10 11.52 17.16 -13.66
CA GLU A 10 10.60 17.36 -14.79
C GLU A 10 9.46 16.33 -14.84
N ILE A 11 9.68 15.09 -14.40
CA ILE A 11 8.69 14.01 -14.50
C ILE A 11 7.84 13.87 -13.24
N LEU A 12 8.38 14.19 -12.07
CA LEU A 12 7.68 13.99 -10.80
C LEU A 12 7.43 15.30 -10.06
N HIS A 13 8.48 16.05 -9.71
CA HIS A 13 8.33 17.21 -8.83
C HIS A 13 7.45 18.30 -9.44
N LYS A 14 7.83 18.81 -10.62
CA LYS A 14 7.11 19.90 -11.29
C LYS A 14 5.67 19.52 -11.64
N PRO A 15 5.38 18.34 -12.23
CA PRO A 15 3.99 17.94 -12.49
C PRO A 15 3.15 17.84 -11.23
N LEU A 16 3.68 17.29 -10.13
CA LEU A 16 2.95 17.19 -8.86
C LEU A 16 2.71 18.55 -8.22
N LEU A 17 3.71 19.43 -8.22
CA LEU A 17 3.56 20.81 -7.74
C LEU A 17 2.51 21.56 -8.57
N ASN A 18 2.63 21.54 -9.89
CA ASN A 18 1.71 22.23 -10.79
C ASN A 18 0.29 21.67 -10.67
N ALA A 19 0.12 20.35 -10.59
CA ALA A 19 -1.18 19.75 -10.37
C ALA A 19 -1.78 20.16 -9.01
N LEU A 20 -0.96 20.23 -7.96
CA LEU A 20 -1.41 20.68 -6.64
C LEU A 20 -1.89 22.14 -6.67
N ILE A 21 -1.09 23.04 -7.25
CA ILE A 21 -1.45 24.47 -7.39
C ILE A 21 -2.67 24.64 -8.29
N LEU A 22 -2.73 23.91 -9.40
CA LEU A 22 -3.89 23.95 -10.28
C LEU A 22 -5.17 23.50 -9.56
N LEU A 23 -5.08 22.45 -8.74
CA LEU A 23 -6.20 21.97 -7.93
C LEU A 23 -6.63 23.01 -6.90
N THR A 24 -5.70 23.70 -6.22
CA THR A 24 -6.08 24.78 -5.29
C THR A 24 -6.74 25.94 -6.02
N THR A 25 -6.36 26.26 -7.26
CA THR A 25 -7.03 27.30 -8.06
C THR A 25 -8.47 26.92 -8.44
N PHE A 26 -8.72 25.65 -8.80
CA PHE A 26 -10.06 25.20 -9.23
C PHE A 26 -11.00 24.85 -8.09
N LEU A 27 -10.48 24.52 -6.91
CA LEU A 27 -11.30 24.14 -5.78
C LEU A 27 -11.95 25.36 -5.10
N PRO A 28 -13.20 25.22 -4.63
CA PRO A 28 -13.80 26.25 -3.82
C PRO A 28 -12.95 26.45 -2.55
N PHE A 29 -12.81 27.70 -2.11
CA PHE A 29 -12.03 28.08 -0.92
C PHE A 29 -10.52 27.91 -1.01
N HIS A 30 -9.95 27.60 -2.18
CA HIS A 30 -8.50 27.42 -2.39
C HIS A 30 -7.81 26.55 -1.32
N ASP A 31 -8.53 25.53 -0.83
CA ASP A 31 -8.13 24.69 0.30
C ASP A 31 -7.11 23.64 -0.15
N LEU A 32 -5.95 23.69 0.50
CA LEU A 32 -4.83 22.82 0.21
C LEU A 32 -5.12 21.35 0.56
N GLY A 33 -5.92 21.09 1.59
CA GLY A 33 -6.22 19.73 2.04
C GLY A 33 -7.06 18.97 1.04
N PHE A 34 -8.11 19.60 0.49
CA PHE A 34 -8.86 19.01 -0.60
C PHE A 34 -8.00 18.80 -1.85
N ALA A 35 -7.10 19.75 -2.18
CA ALA A 35 -6.17 19.59 -3.28
C ALA A 35 -5.25 18.37 -3.09
N VAL A 36 -4.70 18.19 -1.88
CA VAL A 36 -3.89 17.01 -1.52
C VAL A 36 -4.68 15.71 -1.68
N ILE A 37 -5.92 15.66 -1.17
CA ILE A 37 -6.78 14.47 -1.25
C ILE A 37 -7.05 14.10 -2.72
N ILE A 38 -7.46 15.08 -3.52
CA ILE A 38 -7.82 14.87 -4.92
C ILE A 38 -6.60 14.49 -5.74
N LEU A 39 -5.45 15.15 -5.53
CA LEU A 39 -4.19 14.80 -6.18
C LEU A 39 -3.80 13.35 -5.87
N THR A 40 -3.91 12.95 -4.60
CA THR A 40 -3.61 11.58 -4.16
C THR A 40 -4.49 10.58 -4.89
N ILE A 41 -5.80 10.83 -4.95
CA ILE A 41 -6.76 9.97 -5.63
C ILE A 41 -6.48 9.90 -7.14
N ALA A 42 -6.17 11.02 -7.79
CA ALA A 42 -5.83 11.07 -9.21
C ALA A 42 -4.58 10.22 -9.52
N VAL A 43 -3.52 10.37 -8.73
CA VAL A 43 -2.30 9.55 -8.85
C VAL A 43 -2.63 8.07 -8.61
N ARG A 44 -3.49 7.74 -7.63
CA ARG A 44 -3.92 6.37 -7.39
C ARG A 44 -4.68 5.76 -8.56
N PHE A 45 -5.52 6.53 -9.24
CA PHE A 45 -6.20 6.09 -10.45
C PHE A 45 -5.24 5.89 -11.62
N LEU A 46 -4.27 6.79 -11.80
CA LEU A 46 -3.24 6.64 -12.82
C LEU A 46 -2.43 5.34 -12.61
N LEU A 47 -2.10 5.03 -11.36
CA LEU A 47 -1.38 3.81 -10.98
C LEU A 47 -2.27 2.58 -10.78
N PHE A 48 -3.58 2.71 -10.96
CA PHE A 48 -4.55 1.65 -10.71
C PHE A 48 -4.27 0.32 -11.43
N PRO A 49 -3.94 0.27 -12.74
CA PRO A 49 -3.68 -1.02 -13.40
C PRO A 49 -2.50 -1.75 -12.76
N PHE A 50 -1.48 -1.00 -12.38
CA PHE A 50 -0.28 -1.52 -11.74
C PHE A 50 -0.57 -2.01 -10.30
N THR A 51 -1.23 -1.18 -9.48
CA THR A 51 -1.58 -1.57 -8.10
C THR A 51 -2.57 -2.74 -8.09
N HIS A 52 -3.52 -2.79 -9.03
CA HIS A 52 -4.46 -3.90 -9.15
C HIS A 52 -3.75 -5.23 -9.44
N HIS A 53 -2.73 -5.22 -10.31
CA HIS A 53 -1.93 -6.40 -10.57
C HIS A 53 -1.20 -6.88 -9.30
N SER A 54 -0.58 -5.96 -8.56
CA SER A 54 0.11 -6.26 -7.29
C SER A 54 -0.84 -6.80 -6.21
N VAL A 55 -2.03 -6.23 -6.08
CA VAL A 55 -3.05 -6.68 -5.12
C VAL A 55 -3.57 -8.08 -5.48
N LYS A 56 -3.83 -8.32 -6.77
CA LYS A 56 -4.27 -9.64 -7.25
C LYS A 56 -3.21 -10.73 -7.01
N ALA A 57 -1.93 -10.40 -7.24
CA ALA A 57 -0.82 -11.31 -6.95
C ALA A 57 -0.75 -11.66 -5.45
N GLN A 58 -0.86 -10.66 -4.57
CA GLN A 58 -0.89 -10.87 -3.12
C GLN A 58 -2.10 -11.70 -2.66
N ALA A 59 -3.28 -11.48 -3.26
CA ALA A 59 -4.46 -12.29 -2.98
C ALA A 59 -4.26 -13.77 -3.34
N LYS A 60 -3.57 -14.08 -4.45
CA LYS A 60 -3.19 -15.46 -4.81
C LYS A 60 -2.12 -16.03 -3.88
N MET A 61 -1.13 -15.25 -3.46
CA MET A 61 -0.13 -15.73 -2.49
C MET A 61 -0.80 -16.21 -1.20
N ARG A 62 -1.82 -15.48 -0.73
CA ARG A 62 -2.58 -15.84 0.47
C ARG A 62 -3.29 -17.18 0.39
N THR A 63 -3.76 -17.57 -0.80
CA THR A 63 -4.39 -18.90 -0.96
C THR A 63 -3.38 -20.03 -0.92
N LEU A 64 -2.09 -19.73 -1.13
CA LEU A 64 -1.00 -20.69 -1.04
C LEU A 64 -0.43 -20.79 0.39
N GLU A 65 -0.80 -19.90 1.31
CA GLU A 65 -0.30 -19.89 2.69
C GLU A 65 -0.43 -21.25 3.42
N PRO A 66 -1.52 -22.05 3.23
CA PRO A 66 -1.61 -23.38 3.82
C PRO A 66 -0.53 -24.33 3.30
N LYS A 67 -0.29 -24.33 1.98
CA LYS A 67 0.76 -25.16 1.34
C LYS A 67 2.16 -24.68 1.73
N ILE A 68 2.37 -23.36 1.80
CA ILE A 68 3.62 -22.76 2.30
C ILE A 68 3.88 -23.20 3.73
N SER A 69 2.83 -23.23 4.57
CA SER A 69 2.94 -23.69 5.96
C SER A 69 3.29 -25.18 6.06
N GLN A 70 2.79 -26.02 5.16
CA GLN A 70 3.19 -27.43 5.06
C GLN A 70 4.65 -27.59 4.66
N ILE A 71 5.10 -26.91 3.60
CA ILE A 71 6.51 -26.91 3.17
C ILE A 71 7.42 -26.44 4.32
N ARG A 72 7.01 -25.39 5.05
CA ARG A 72 7.75 -24.91 6.22
C ARG A 72 7.86 -25.95 7.32
N GLN A 73 6.84 -26.80 7.50
CA GLN A 73 6.83 -27.85 8.51
C GLN A 73 7.64 -29.09 8.10
N GLU A 74 7.62 -29.46 6.83
CA GLU A 74 8.37 -30.59 6.27
C GLU A 74 9.87 -30.31 6.20
N HIS A 75 10.25 -29.06 5.86
CA HIS A 75 11.65 -28.66 5.65
C HIS A 75 12.14 -27.68 6.72
N LYS A 76 11.90 -27.97 8.00
CA LYS A 76 12.36 -27.10 9.11
C LYS A 76 13.88 -27.05 9.22
N ASP A 77 14.53 -28.19 9.02
CA ASP A 77 15.98 -28.35 9.19
C ASP A 77 16.78 -27.87 7.97
N ASN A 78 16.13 -27.68 6.81
CA ASN A 78 16.80 -27.29 5.57
C ASN A 78 16.17 -26.03 4.94
N GLN A 79 16.64 -24.87 5.39
CA GLN A 79 16.17 -23.55 4.91
C GLN A 79 16.38 -23.34 3.41
N GLN A 80 17.45 -23.88 2.84
CA GLN A 80 17.72 -23.74 1.41
C GLN A 80 16.68 -24.51 0.58
N GLU A 81 16.41 -25.75 0.94
CA GLU A 81 15.38 -26.57 0.27
C GLU A 81 13.98 -25.98 0.49
N GLN A 82 13.70 -25.49 1.70
CA GLN A 82 12.45 -24.79 2.01
C GLN A 82 12.22 -23.60 1.07
N GLY A 83 13.23 -22.72 0.90
CA GLY A 83 13.14 -21.57 0.00
C GLY A 83 12.93 -21.98 -1.46
N GLN A 84 13.63 -23.02 -1.93
CA GLN A 84 13.47 -23.55 -3.29
C GLN A 84 12.07 -24.11 -3.53
N LYS A 85 11.51 -24.89 -2.59
CA LYS A 85 10.17 -25.45 -2.71
C LYS A 85 9.08 -24.37 -2.66
N ILE A 86 9.22 -23.37 -1.81
CA ILE A 86 8.30 -22.21 -1.78
C ILE A 86 8.32 -21.47 -3.11
N MET A 87 9.51 -21.22 -3.68
CA MET A 87 9.63 -20.56 -4.98
C MET A 87 9.07 -21.42 -6.12
N ALA A 88 9.29 -22.74 -6.10
CA ALA A 88 8.71 -23.67 -7.05
C ALA A 88 7.18 -23.67 -6.98
N LEU A 89 6.60 -23.66 -5.78
CA LEU A 89 5.16 -23.55 -5.56
C LEU A 89 4.59 -22.26 -6.16
N TYR A 90 5.27 -21.12 -5.94
CA TYR A 90 4.87 -19.85 -6.55
C TYR A 90 4.89 -19.91 -8.08
N LYS A 91 5.95 -20.50 -8.66
CA LYS A 91 6.09 -20.66 -10.11
C LYS A 91 5.01 -21.57 -10.70
N GLU A 92 4.71 -22.69 -10.06
CA GLU A 92 3.65 -23.64 -10.46
C GLU A 92 2.27 -22.96 -10.50
N HIS A 93 1.99 -22.07 -9.54
CA HIS A 93 0.71 -21.36 -9.47
C HIS A 93 0.72 -20.01 -10.20
N GLY A 94 1.80 -19.68 -10.91
CA GLY A 94 1.94 -18.44 -11.70
C GLY A 94 1.89 -17.17 -10.85
N VAL A 95 2.49 -17.19 -9.67
CA VAL A 95 2.50 -16.09 -8.70
C VAL A 95 3.90 -15.48 -8.60
N ASN A 96 4.00 -14.16 -8.65
CA ASN A 96 5.28 -13.45 -8.49
C ASN A 96 5.39 -12.86 -7.06
N PRO A 97 6.33 -13.34 -6.22
CA PRO A 97 6.49 -12.84 -4.84
C PRO A 97 7.00 -11.39 -4.78
N PHE A 98 7.61 -10.88 -5.85
CA PHE A 98 8.13 -9.50 -5.92
C PHE A 98 7.07 -8.47 -6.34
N SER A 99 5.86 -8.90 -6.70
CA SER A 99 4.79 -7.96 -7.06
C SER A 99 4.41 -7.00 -5.92
N GLY A 100 4.63 -7.40 -4.66
CA GLY A 100 4.41 -6.54 -3.49
C GLY A 100 5.48 -5.46 -3.31
N CYS A 101 6.76 -5.80 -3.48
CA CYS A 101 7.85 -4.82 -3.33
C CYS A 101 7.90 -3.83 -4.50
N LEU A 102 7.50 -4.26 -5.70
CA LEU A 102 7.39 -3.38 -6.86
C LEU A 102 6.44 -2.21 -6.60
N MET A 103 5.35 -2.45 -5.85
CA MET A 103 4.41 -1.39 -5.46
C MET A 103 5.08 -0.30 -4.60
N LEU A 104 5.95 -0.70 -3.68
CA LEU A 104 6.67 0.23 -2.81
C LEU A 104 7.70 1.05 -3.59
N ILE A 105 8.38 0.44 -4.57
CA ILE A 105 9.38 1.12 -5.41
C ILE A 105 8.72 2.24 -6.23
N VAL A 106 7.55 1.99 -6.82
CA VAL A 106 6.82 3.02 -7.58
C VAL A 106 6.32 4.16 -6.67
N GLN A 107 6.03 3.84 -5.41
CA GLN A 107 5.50 4.80 -4.45
C GLN A 107 6.56 5.77 -3.89
N LEU A 108 7.78 5.28 -3.64
CA LEU A 108 8.87 6.03 -3.02
C LEU A 108 9.20 7.35 -3.74
N PRO A 109 9.37 7.40 -5.08
CA PRO A 109 9.66 8.64 -5.79
C PRO A 109 8.55 9.70 -5.65
N ILE A 110 7.28 9.28 -5.62
CA ILE A 110 6.13 10.17 -5.46
C ILE A 110 6.11 10.75 -4.05
N LEU A 111 6.39 9.92 -3.05
CA LEU A 111 6.50 10.36 -1.67
C LEU A 111 7.61 11.40 -1.49
N ILE A 112 8.80 11.16 -2.08
CA ILE A 112 9.93 12.11 -2.04
C ILE A 112 9.56 13.43 -2.73
N ALA A 113 8.86 13.36 -3.87
CA ALA A 113 8.39 14.56 -4.58
C ALA A 113 7.43 15.40 -3.74
N LEU A 114 6.44 14.79 -3.11
CA LEU A 114 5.50 15.50 -2.23
C LEU A 114 6.20 16.02 -0.97
N TYR A 115 7.15 15.26 -0.43
CA TYR A 115 7.97 15.72 0.68
C TYR A 115 8.76 16.98 0.32
N HIS A 116 9.36 17.06 -0.87
CA HIS A 116 10.02 18.27 -1.33
C HIS A 116 9.04 19.44 -1.51
N VAL A 117 7.85 19.19 -2.08
CA VAL A 117 6.83 20.24 -2.30
C VAL A 117 6.40 20.87 -0.97
N PHE A 118 6.09 20.06 0.04
CA PHE A 118 5.62 20.57 1.33
C PHE A 118 6.75 21.02 2.26
N GLY A 119 7.89 20.33 2.22
CA GLY A 119 9.06 20.67 3.04
C GLY A 119 9.72 22.00 2.64
N ALA A 120 9.61 22.40 1.37
CA ALA A 120 10.05 23.72 0.92
C ALA A 120 9.10 24.86 1.31
N GLY A 121 7.93 24.56 1.92
CA GLY A 121 7.04 25.56 2.52
C GLY A 121 6.11 26.31 1.56
N LEU A 122 5.89 25.82 0.33
CA LEU A 122 5.10 26.50 -0.70
C LEU A 122 5.41 28.01 -0.80
N ASN A 123 6.70 28.37 -0.90
CA ASN A 123 7.13 29.76 -0.98
C ASN A 123 6.62 30.43 -2.27
N MET A 124 5.76 31.43 -2.12
CA MET A 124 5.17 32.17 -3.25
C MET A 124 6.20 32.92 -4.11
N GLU A 125 7.42 33.12 -3.59
CA GLU A 125 8.53 33.73 -4.33
C GLU A 125 9.19 32.75 -5.31
N THR A 126 9.28 31.46 -4.96
CA THR A 126 9.99 30.45 -5.77
C THR A 126 9.05 29.70 -6.70
N ILE A 127 7.78 29.50 -6.30
CA ILE A 127 6.76 28.79 -7.09
C ILE A 127 6.64 29.33 -8.53
N PRO A 128 6.57 30.65 -8.79
CA PRO A 128 6.35 31.17 -10.15
C PRO A 128 7.37 30.70 -11.18
N GLY A 129 8.62 30.45 -10.78
CA GLY A 129 9.67 29.93 -11.67
C GLY A 129 9.53 28.44 -12.02
N GLU A 130 8.67 27.71 -11.29
CA GLU A 130 8.43 26.27 -11.48
C GLU A 130 7.04 25.97 -12.08
N LEU A 131 6.17 26.98 -12.19
CA LEU A 131 4.86 26.82 -12.79
C LEU A 131 4.92 26.69 -14.31
N TYR A 132 4.05 25.85 -14.85
CA TYR A 132 3.77 25.83 -16.28
C TYR A 132 3.00 27.08 -16.69
N SER A 133 3.17 27.51 -17.93
CA SER A 133 2.57 28.73 -18.47
C SER A 133 1.04 28.79 -18.38
N PHE A 134 0.37 27.65 -18.28
CA PHE A 134 -1.08 27.53 -18.16
C PHE A 134 -1.58 27.42 -16.71
N VAL A 135 -0.68 27.35 -15.72
CA VAL A 135 -1.05 27.28 -14.29
C VAL A 135 -0.94 28.67 -13.70
N ALA A 136 -2.09 29.26 -13.37
CA ALA A 136 -2.14 30.56 -12.71
C ALA A 136 -1.78 30.42 -11.23
N LEU A 137 -0.96 31.35 -10.74
CA LEU A 137 -0.66 31.44 -9.32
C LEU A 137 -1.93 31.94 -8.59
N PRO A 138 -2.43 31.20 -7.59
CA PRO A 138 -3.51 31.69 -6.76
C PRO A 138 -3.02 32.86 -5.89
N GLU A 139 -3.89 33.85 -5.65
CA GLU A 139 -3.57 35.00 -4.79
C GLU A 139 -3.32 34.56 -3.33
N THR A 140 -4.06 33.54 -2.87
CA THR A 140 -3.91 32.93 -1.56
C THR A 140 -4.04 31.41 -1.64
N ILE A 141 -3.29 30.69 -0.81
CA ILE A 141 -3.47 29.25 -0.58
C ILE A 141 -3.94 29.07 0.86
N HIS A 142 -5.14 28.53 1.05
CA HIS A 142 -5.66 28.25 2.38
C HIS A 142 -5.07 26.94 2.90
N THR A 143 -4.19 27.05 3.89
CA THR A 143 -3.49 25.90 4.49
C THR A 143 -4.29 25.25 5.63
N MET A 144 -5.30 25.96 6.15
CA MET A 144 -6.14 25.51 7.26
C MET A 144 -7.21 24.51 6.80
N PHE A 145 -6.92 23.22 6.95
CA PHE A 145 -7.85 22.15 6.63
C PHE A 145 -8.97 22.05 7.67
N PHE A 146 -10.22 22.07 7.19
CA PHE A 146 -11.43 22.18 8.02
C PHE A 146 -11.41 23.36 9.01
N GLY A 147 -10.58 24.38 8.75
CA GLY A 147 -10.41 25.54 9.64
C GLY A 147 -9.68 25.28 10.96
N VAL A 148 -9.19 24.05 11.22
CA VAL A 148 -8.63 23.67 12.53
C VAL A 148 -7.25 23.02 12.45
N ILE A 149 -6.82 22.56 11.28
CA ILE A 149 -5.52 21.90 11.08
C ILE A 149 -4.71 22.69 10.07
N ASP A 150 -3.62 23.32 10.48
CA ASP A 150 -2.66 23.88 9.53
C ASP A 150 -1.87 22.75 8.87
N LEU A 151 -1.96 22.65 7.54
CA LEU A 151 -1.28 21.62 6.77
C LEU A 151 0.21 21.90 6.55
N MET A 152 0.68 23.12 6.80
CA MET A 152 2.09 23.49 6.71
C MET A 152 2.87 23.18 7.98
N GLU A 153 2.18 22.95 9.10
CA GLU A 153 2.79 22.54 10.37
C GLU A 153 2.59 21.05 10.65
N ALA A 154 3.38 20.48 11.56
CA ALA A 154 3.18 19.11 11.99
C ALA A 154 1.92 18.98 12.85
N SER A 155 1.13 17.93 12.63
CA SER A 155 -0.09 17.66 13.41
C SER A 155 -0.07 16.25 13.98
N VAL A 156 -0.08 16.14 15.32
CA VAL A 156 -0.16 14.85 16.03
C VAL A 156 -1.40 14.08 15.61
N PHE A 157 -2.54 14.76 15.45
CA PHE A 157 -3.81 14.14 15.08
C PHE A 157 -3.72 13.50 13.69
N VAL A 158 -3.25 14.24 12.68
CA VAL A 158 -3.14 13.72 11.31
C VAL A 158 -2.08 12.63 11.21
N ALA A 159 -0.95 12.78 11.92
CA ALA A 159 0.08 11.74 11.99
C ALA A 159 -0.44 10.44 12.62
N ALA A 160 -1.21 10.53 13.71
CA ALA A 160 -1.83 9.37 14.34
C ALA A 160 -2.83 8.68 13.40
N LEU A 161 -3.63 9.47 12.68
CA LEU A 161 -4.57 8.95 11.68
C LEU A 161 -3.85 8.21 10.54
N ALA A 162 -2.74 8.77 10.05
CA ALA A 162 -1.90 8.13 9.03
C ALA A 162 -1.34 6.79 9.52
N ALA A 163 -0.85 6.73 10.76
CA ALA A 163 -0.30 5.52 11.36
C ALA A 163 -1.39 4.45 11.60
N ILE A 164 -2.56 4.84 12.11
CA ILE A 164 -3.68 3.91 12.32
C ILE A 164 -4.15 3.33 10.98
N THR A 165 -4.33 4.18 9.97
CA THR A 165 -4.72 3.72 8.63
C THR A 165 -3.65 2.84 8.00
N GLN A 166 -2.36 3.13 8.21
CA GLN A 166 -1.25 2.27 7.77
C GLN A 166 -1.35 0.88 8.40
N PHE A 167 -1.60 0.81 9.71
CA PHE A 167 -1.74 -0.46 10.42
C PHE A 167 -2.92 -1.28 9.87
N ILE A 168 -4.08 -0.64 9.68
CA ILE A 168 -5.27 -1.29 9.11
C ILE A 168 -5.00 -1.78 7.69
N GLN A 169 -4.37 -0.95 6.85
CA GLN A 169 -3.99 -1.28 5.47
C GLN A 169 -3.07 -2.50 5.45
N MET A 170 -2.06 -2.52 6.31
CA MET A 170 -1.09 -3.62 6.36
C MET A 170 -1.72 -4.92 6.84
N LYS A 171 -2.57 -4.84 7.87
CA LYS A 171 -3.36 -5.98 8.35
C LYS A 171 -4.28 -6.54 7.27
N LEU A 172 -4.81 -5.68 6.41
CA LEU A 172 -5.66 -6.08 5.30
C LEU A 172 -4.87 -6.62 4.09
N ALA A 173 -3.61 -6.22 3.89
CA ALA A 173 -2.77 -6.63 2.76
C ALA A 173 -1.92 -7.89 3.04
N MET A 174 -1.52 -8.15 4.29
CA MET A 174 -0.67 -9.30 4.64
C MET A 174 -1.47 -10.58 4.98
N PRO A 175 -1.00 -11.79 4.60
CA PRO A 175 -1.59 -13.03 5.08
C PRO A 175 -1.56 -13.09 6.62
N PRO A 176 -2.55 -13.73 7.27
CA PRO A 176 -2.48 -13.97 8.71
C PRO A 176 -1.21 -14.77 9.03
N SER A 177 -0.40 -14.29 9.97
CA SER A 177 0.78 -15.04 10.42
C SER A 177 0.32 -16.41 10.94
N PRO A 178 1.00 -17.52 10.61
CA PRO A 178 0.63 -18.84 11.11
C PRO A 178 0.50 -18.84 12.63
N LYS A 179 -0.62 -19.35 13.16
CA LYS A 179 -0.91 -19.40 14.60
C LYS A 179 0.09 -20.26 15.39
N THR A 180 0.92 -21.04 14.71
CA THR A 180 1.94 -21.86 15.36
C THR A 180 3.00 -20.92 15.95
N PRO A 181 3.21 -20.93 17.28
CA PRO A 181 4.34 -20.25 17.87
C PRO A 181 5.62 -20.82 17.26
N PRO A 182 6.71 -20.03 17.15
CA PRO A 182 8.00 -20.59 16.78
C PRO A 182 8.33 -21.66 17.83
N LYS A 183 8.17 -22.93 17.49
CA LYS A 183 8.99 -23.95 18.15
C LYS A 183 10.40 -23.64 17.68
N GLU A 184 11.33 -23.47 18.61
CA GLU A 184 12.74 -23.30 18.32
C GLU A 184 13.10 -24.22 17.16
N SER A 185 13.50 -23.64 16.04
CA SER A 185 14.17 -24.42 15.01
C SER A 185 15.38 -25.06 15.69
N SER A 186 15.55 -26.36 15.50
CA SER A 186 16.77 -27.14 15.78
C SER A 186 18.07 -26.43 15.34
N SER A 187 17.98 -25.49 14.40
CA SER A 187 19.09 -24.70 13.84
C SER A 187 19.28 -23.30 14.44
N GLY A 188 18.47 -22.87 15.42
CA GLY A 188 18.59 -21.54 16.07
C GLY A 188 18.40 -20.31 15.17
N MET A 189 18.08 -20.48 13.89
CA MET A 189 17.91 -19.39 12.94
C MET A 189 16.43 -19.02 12.78
N PRO A 190 16.06 -17.76 13.03
CA PRO A 190 14.66 -17.36 12.92
C PRO A 190 14.22 -17.27 11.46
N ASP A 191 12.96 -17.62 11.17
CA ASP A 191 12.34 -17.50 9.84
C ASP A 191 12.34 -16.02 9.42
N ILE A 192 13.32 -15.65 8.61
CA ILE A 192 13.56 -14.28 8.13
C ILE A 192 12.30 -13.73 7.46
N SER A 193 11.54 -14.56 6.74
CA SER A 193 10.31 -14.13 6.07
C SER A 193 9.21 -13.75 7.07
N ARG A 194 9.09 -14.49 8.18
CA ARG A 194 8.14 -14.20 9.26
C ARG A 194 8.55 -12.95 10.05
N ILE A 195 9.85 -12.76 10.27
CA ILE A 195 10.37 -11.55 10.91
C ILE A 195 10.07 -10.33 10.05
N MET A 196 10.40 -10.36 8.75
CA MET A 196 10.18 -9.23 7.85
C MET A 196 8.70 -8.84 7.79
N THR A 197 7.79 -9.81 7.68
CA THR A 197 6.34 -9.54 7.64
C THR A 197 5.82 -8.97 8.97
N SER A 198 6.23 -9.52 10.10
CA SER A 198 5.81 -9.04 11.42
C SER A 198 6.38 -7.65 11.73
N GLN A 199 7.65 -7.41 11.42
CA GLN A 199 8.27 -6.10 11.57
C GLN A 199 7.57 -5.05 10.70
N MET A 200 7.31 -5.35 9.43
CA MET A 200 6.63 -4.41 8.53
C MET A 200 5.19 -4.08 8.99
N MET A 201 4.51 -5.00 9.67
CA MET A 201 3.17 -4.77 10.23
C MET A 201 3.16 -3.77 11.39
N TYR A 202 4.09 -3.90 12.34
CA TYR A 202 4.05 -3.12 13.59
C TYR A 202 5.01 -1.94 13.60
N VAL A 203 6.20 -2.08 13.02
CA VAL A 203 7.22 -1.04 13.00
C VAL A 203 6.83 0.07 12.03
N MET A 204 6.30 -0.27 10.86
CA MET A 204 6.07 0.72 9.81
C MET A 204 5.02 1.80 10.18
N PRO A 205 3.88 1.46 10.83
CA PRO A 205 2.99 2.46 11.39
C PRO A 205 3.66 3.41 12.39
N ILE A 206 4.56 2.91 13.23
CA ILE A 206 5.30 3.71 14.20
C ILE A 206 6.26 4.66 13.48
N VAL A 207 6.96 4.16 12.45
CA VAL A 207 7.85 4.98 11.61
C VAL A 207 7.05 6.10 10.93
N ILE A 208 5.90 5.79 10.31
CA ILE A 208 5.04 6.80 9.70
C ILE A 208 4.54 7.81 10.72
N PHE A 209 4.20 7.39 11.93
CA PHE A 209 3.82 8.30 13.01
C PHE A 209 4.95 9.28 13.34
N ILE A 210 6.16 8.77 13.59
CA ILE A 210 7.33 9.60 13.91
C ILE A 210 7.64 10.57 12.77
N ILE A 211 7.59 10.10 11.52
CA ILE A 211 7.80 10.93 10.34
C ILE A 211 6.72 12.03 10.25
N GLY A 212 5.46 11.70 10.49
CA GLY A 212 4.35 12.65 10.50
C GLY A 212 4.44 13.72 11.59
N LEU A 213 5.20 13.46 12.67
CA LEU A 213 5.50 14.47 13.71
C LEU A 213 6.66 15.41 13.34
N ARG A 214 7.44 15.07 12.31
CA ARG A 214 8.61 15.85 11.87
C ARG A 214 8.36 16.69 10.64
N PHE A 215 7.24 16.47 9.95
CA PHE A 215 6.94 17.07 8.66
C PHE A 215 5.54 17.70 8.63
N PRO A 216 5.28 18.58 7.65
CA PRO A 216 3.97 19.21 7.48
C PRO A 216 2.84 18.18 7.44
N ALA A 217 1.71 18.50 8.06
CA ALA A 217 0.55 17.62 8.16
C ALA A 217 -0.02 17.27 6.79
N ALA A 218 0.23 18.07 5.73
CA ALA A 218 -0.04 17.70 4.35
C ALA A 218 0.54 16.32 3.96
N VAL A 219 1.74 15.97 4.44
CA VAL A 219 2.38 14.68 4.15
C VAL A 219 1.64 13.53 4.87
N ALA A 220 1.22 13.74 6.11
CA ALA A 220 0.44 12.76 6.86
C ALA A 220 -0.99 12.60 6.29
N LEU A 221 -1.59 13.69 5.80
CA LEU A 221 -2.89 13.69 5.12
C LEU A 221 -2.82 12.91 3.80
N TYR A 222 -1.74 13.10 3.04
CA TYR A 222 -1.43 12.31 1.86
C TYR A 222 -1.38 10.81 2.20
N TRP A 223 -0.60 10.41 3.21
CA TRP A 223 -0.52 9.02 3.64
C TRP A 223 -1.87 8.45 4.04
N THR A 224 -2.65 9.21 4.81
CA THR A 224 -3.99 8.81 5.24
C THR A 224 -4.88 8.52 4.04
N THR A 225 -4.96 9.46 3.10
CA THR A 225 -5.78 9.32 1.88
C THR A 225 -5.32 8.15 1.04
N MET A 226 -4.00 8.02 0.87
CA MET A 226 -3.35 6.93 0.16
C MET A 226 -3.69 5.57 0.77
N ASN A 227 -3.71 5.46 2.10
CA ASN A 227 -4.02 4.24 2.84
C ASN A 227 -5.51 3.90 2.78
N LEU A 228 -6.40 4.89 2.91
CA LEU A 228 -7.84 4.69 2.76
C LEU A 228 -8.20 4.15 1.38
N PHE A 229 -7.63 4.71 0.31
CA PHE A 229 -7.80 4.18 -1.04
C PHE A 229 -7.36 2.71 -1.14
N ALA A 230 -6.18 2.40 -0.60
CA ALA A 230 -5.65 1.03 -0.62
C ALA A 230 -6.54 0.06 0.18
N ILE A 231 -7.05 0.47 1.34
CA ILE A 231 -7.97 -0.33 2.16
C ILE A 231 -9.25 -0.66 1.37
N ILE A 232 -9.83 0.34 0.70
CA ILE A 232 -11.04 0.15 -0.11
C ILE A 232 -10.75 -0.80 -1.28
N HIS A 233 -9.69 -0.53 -2.03
CA HIS A 233 -9.29 -1.34 -3.19
C HIS A 233 -9.02 -2.79 -2.82
N GLU A 234 -8.19 -3.02 -1.79
CA GLU A 234 -7.85 -4.35 -1.28
C GLU A 234 -9.10 -5.08 -0.78
N SER A 235 -10.00 -4.39 -0.07
CA SER A 235 -11.27 -4.97 0.42
C SER A 235 -12.16 -5.46 -0.73
N ILE A 236 -12.27 -4.67 -1.80
CA ILE A 236 -13.06 -5.03 -2.99
C ILE A 236 -12.45 -6.23 -3.71
N VAL A 237 -11.14 -6.21 -3.96
CA VAL A 237 -10.47 -7.30 -4.70
C VAL A 237 -10.52 -8.60 -3.91
N ARG A 238 -10.30 -8.56 -2.59
CA ARG A 238 -10.37 -9.75 -1.72
C ARG A 238 -11.77 -10.35 -1.68
N ARG A 239 -12.81 -9.53 -1.52
CA ARG A 239 -14.20 -10.02 -1.55
C ARG A 239 -14.52 -10.71 -2.87
N LYS A 240 -14.13 -10.12 -4.00
CA LYS A 240 -14.32 -10.75 -5.32
C LYS A 240 -13.58 -12.08 -5.44
N ALA A 241 -12.33 -12.15 -4.98
CA ALA A 241 -11.55 -13.39 -5.01
C ALA A 241 -12.19 -14.52 -4.18
N GLN A 242 -12.71 -14.20 -2.98
CA GLN A 242 -13.38 -15.16 -2.11
C GLN A 242 -14.66 -15.72 -2.73
N ILE A 243 -15.48 -14.88 -3.36
CA ILE A 243 -16.72 -15.29 -4.03
C ILE A 243 -16.41 -16.28 -5.15
N ILE A 244 -15.44 -15.96 -6.02
CA ILE A 244 -15.04 -16.83 -7.13
C ILE A 244 -14.60 -18.22 -6.63
N MET A 245 -13.80 -18.25 -5.55
CA MET A 245 -13.33 -19.51 -4.95
C MET A 245 -14.48 -20.34 -4.36
N ALA A 246 -15.44 -19.69 -3.69
CA ALA A 246 -16.60 -20.36 -3.12
C ALA A 246 -17.48 -20.99 -4.21
N THR A 247 -17.75 -20.27 -5.30
CA THR A 247 -18.55 -20.79 -6.44
C THR A 247 -17.85 -21.94 -7.14
N SER A 248 -16.54 -21.83 -7.41
CA SER A 248 -15.77 -22.91 -8.07
C SER A 248 -15.67 -24.21 -7.25
N SER A 249 -15.92 -24.14 -5.94
CA SER A 249 -15.90 -25.31 -5.06
C SER A 249 -17.25 -26.03 -5.03
N GLN A 250 -18.36 -25.34 -5.35
CA GLN A 250 -19.71 -25.92 -5.41
C GLN A 250 -19.96 -26.69 -6.71
N ASP A 251 -19.30 -26.32 -7.81
CA ASP A 251 -19.43 -27.01 -9.11
C ASP A 251 -18.65 -28.36 -9.18
N HIS A 252 -17.93 -28.73 -8.10
CA HIS A 252 -17.08 -29.92 -8.04
C HIS A 252 -17.41 -30.91 -6.90
N GLU A 253 -18.57 -30.79 -6.23
CA GLU A 253 -19.11 -31.90 -5.43
C GLU A 253 -19.87 -32.86 -6.36
N PRO A 254 -19.33 -34.05 -6.72
CA PRO A 254 -20.15 -35.08 -7.33
C PRO A 254 -21.19 -35.54 -6.31
N GLU A 255 -22.45 -35.64 -6.72
CA GLU A 255 -23.53 -36.30 -5.99
C GLU A 255 -23.06 -37.66 -5.46
N ARG A 256 -22.60 -37.69 -4.21
CA ARG A 256 -22.27 -38.91 -3.50
C ARG A 256 -23.19 -38.98 -2.31
N ASN A 257 -24.45 -39.31 -2.57
CA ASN A 257 -25.36 -40.01 -1.65
C ASN A 257 -26.75 -40.17 -2.30
N ASN A 258 -26.91 -41.21 -3.11
CA ASN A 258 -28.18 -41.94 -3.16
C ASN A 258 -27.96 -43.40 -3.57
N ALA A 259 -27.37 -44.17 -2.66
CA ALA A 259 -27.50 -45.62 -2.63
C ALA A 259 -27.70 -46.04 -1.18
N GLY A 260 -28.77 -45.52 -0.58
CA GLY A 260 -29.35 -46.07 0.62
C GLY A 260 -30.02 -47.40 0.29
N ASP A 261 -29.48 -48.47 0.86
CA ASP A 261 -30.26 -49.32 1.75
C ASP A 261 -31.57 -49.90 1.15
N THR A 262 -31.44 -50.90 0.28
CA THR A 262 -32.51 -51.90 0.12
C THR A 262 -32.22 -53.10 1.01
N LYS A 263 -32.87 -53.06 2.18
CA LYS A 263 -33.06 -54.13 3.16
C LYS A 263 -33.45 -55.49 2.54
N SER A 264 -32.88 -56.55 3.11
CA SER A 264 -33.58 -57.76 3.61
C SER A 264 -34.93 -58.11 2.98
N SER A 265 -34.96 -59.18 2.19
CA SER A 265 -35.84 -60.36 2.35
C SER A 265 -35.29 -61.52 1.54
#